data_AF-A0A957HIC7-F1
#
_entry.id   AF-A0A957HIC7-F1
#
_cell.length_a   1.000
_cell.length_b   1.000
_cell.length_c   1.000
_cell.angle_alpha   90.00
_cell.angle_beta   90.00
_cell.angle_gamma   90.00
#
_symmetry.space_group_name_H-M   'P 1'
#
loop_
_entity.id
_entity.type
_entity.pdbx_description
1 polymer ?
#
loop_
_entity_poly.entity_id
_entity_poly.type
_entity_poly.pdbx_seq_one_letter_code
_entity_poly.pdbx_strand_id
1 'polypeptide(L)'
;MKQKHSFNFMIGLLIGGLAGLLFWYWQKSTSAEDGALTLLDKLAATERRVQELKKDLENGNPPAILRNIPLPGRVAEVPSFLTKGQPESVTAVPDDLTLVKGIGAVFNGRLQSANVQTFAQLKALSAEKLAEILDIRLGRAENILAEAQGF
;
A
#
# COMPACT_ATOMS: atom_id res chain seq x y z
N MET A 1 -22.99 50.02 -52.23
CA MET A 1 -23.23 49.98 -50.78
C MET A 1 -24.02 48.72 -50.41
N LYS A 2 -23.36 47.59 -50.07
CA LYS A 2 -24.03 46.28 -49.80
C LYS A 2 -23.42 45.47 -48.63
N GLN A 3 -22.61 46.08 -47.77
CA GLN A 3 -21.87 45.37 -46.72
C GLN A 3 -22.55 45.35 -45.34
N LYS A 4 -23.42 46.33 -45.02
CA LYS A 4 -23.99 46.47 -43.66
C LYS A 4 -24.94 45.34 -43.26
N HIS A 5 -25.71 44.78 -44.19
CA HIS A 5 -26.70 43.74 -43.88
C HIS A 5 -26.04 42.41 -43.48
N SER A 6 -24.91 42.05 -44.12
CA SER A 6 -24.16 40.83 -43.79
C SER A 6 -23.51 40.92 -42.41
N PHE A 7 -23.08 42.12 -42.00
CA PHE A 7 -22.44 42.32 -40.70
C PHE A 7 -23.42 42.14 -39.54
N ASN A 8 -24.61 42.73 -39.61
CA ASN A 8 -25.64 42.56 -38.58
C ASN A 8 -26.11 41.09 -38.47
N PHE A 9 -26.17 40.37 -39.59
CA PHE A 9 -26.47 38.93 -39.60
C PHE A 9 -25.34 38.12 -38.93
N MET A 10 -24.09 38.46 -39.21
CA MET A 10 -22.92 37.80 -38.61
C MET A 10 -22.86 38.04 -37.09
N ILE A 11 -23.19 39.25 -36.63
CA ILE A 11 -23.33 39.55 -35.19
C ILE A 11 -24.45 38.72 -34.56
N GLY A 12 -25.61 38.60 -35.23
CA GLY A 12 -26.71 37.79 -34.73
C GLY A 12 -26.36 36.30 -34.59
N LEU A 13 -25.64 35.76 -35.58
CA LEU A 13 -25.16 34.37 -35.54
C LEU A 13 -24.12 34.16 -34.43
N LEU A 14 -23.24 35.14 -34.22
CA LEU A 14 -22.20 35.08 -33.19
C LEU A 14 -22.80 35.18 -31.78
N ILE A 15 -23.75 36.08 -31.56
CA ILE A 15 -24.46 36.22 -30.28
C ILE A 15 -25.35 34.99 -30.01
N GLY A 16 -26.08 34.51 -31.01
CA GLY A 16 -26.92 33.31 -30.88
C GLY A 16 -26.09 32.05 -30.62
N GLY A 17 -24.96 31.91 -31.31
CA GLY A 17 -23.99 30.85 -31.07
C GLY A 17 -23.38 30.92 -29.68
N LEU A 18 -23.02 32.12 -29.21
CA LEU A 18 -22.48 32.32 -27.86
C LEU A 18 -23.53 32.02 -26.78
N ALA A 19 -24.78 32.48 -26.95
CA ALA A 19 -25.87 32.17 -26.04
C ALA A 19 -26.21 30.67 -26.01
N GLY A 20 -26.22 30.02 -27.17
CA GLY A 20 -26.39 28.56 -27.27
C GLY A 20 -25.24 27.81 -26.62
N LEU A 21 -24.00 28.29 -26.77
CA LEU A 21 -22.83 27.72 -26.12
C LEU A 21 -22.87 27.91 -24.61
N LEU A 22 -23.31 29.07 -24.11
CA LEU A 22 -23.53 29.32 -22.69
C LEU A 22 -24.63 28.43 -22.12
N PHE A 23 -25.74 28.25 -22.86
CA PHE A 23 -26.83 27.36 -22.44
C PHE A 23 -26.40 25.89 -22.42
N TRP A 24 -25.68 25.45 -23.46
CA TRP A 24 -25.09 24.12 -23.53
C TRP A 24 -24.05 23.90 -22.42
N TYR A 25 -23.24 24.93 -22.15
CA TYR A 25 -22.28 24.91 -21.06
C TYR A 25 -22.98 24.82 -19.71
N TRP A 26 -24.03 25.62 -19.47
CA TRP A 26 -24.82 25.53 -18.23
C TRP A 26 -25.40 24.13 -18.03
N GLN A 27 -26.02 23.56 -19.06
CA GLN A 27 -26.55 22.19 -19.02
C GLN A 27 -25.47 21.14 -18.74
N LYS A 28 -24.27 21.30 -19.33
CA LYS A 28 -23.15 20.37 -19.15
C LYS A 28 -22.39 20.58 -17.82
N SER A 29 -22.39 21.80 -17.30
CA SER A 29 -21.65 22.20 -16.10
C SER A 29 -22.38 21.86 -14.80
N THR A 30 -23.70 21.67 -14.81
CA THR A 30 -24.44 21.18 -13.63
C THR A 30 -23.96 19.80 -13.15
N SER A 31 -23.39 18.96 -14.03
CA SER A 31 -22.90 17.63 -13.62
C SER A 31 -21.62 17.65 -12.77
N ALA A 32 -20.89 18.77 -12.68
CA ALA A 32 -19.70 18.86 -11.82
C ALA A 32 -20.04 19.26 -10.37
N GLU A 33 -21.21 19.85 -10.14
CA GLU A 33 -21.66 20.36 -8.84
C GLU A 33 -22.23 19.24 -7.95
N ASP A 34 -22.84 18.22 -8.56
CA ASP A 34 -23.39 17.04 -7.87
C ASP A 34 -22.32 16.26 -7.08
N GLY A 35 -21.08 16.23 -7.59
CA GLY A 35 -19.97 15.56 -6.91
C GLY A 35 -19.60 16.22 -5.57
N ALA A 36 -19.64 17.55 -5.49
CA ALA A 36 -19.31 18.27 -4.25
C ALA A 36 -20.39 18.10 -3.17
N LEU A 37 -21.66 18.09 -3.56
CA LEU A 37 -22.78 17.89 -2.65
C LEU A 37 -22.80 16.48 -2.05
N THR A 38 -22.48 15.47 -2.85
CA THR A 38 -22.40 14.09 -2.34
C THR A 38 -21.27 13.89 -1.34
N LEU A 39 -20.16 14.63 -1.46
CA LEU A 39 -19.09 14.61 -0.46
C LEU A 39 -19.50 15.27 0.85
N LEU A 40 -20.22 16.40 0.80
CA LEU A 40 -20.77 17.05 1.98
C LEU A 40 -21.76 16.16 2.73
N ASP A 41 -22.66 15.49 2.00
CA ASP A 41 -23.65 14.58 2.59
C ASP A 41 -22.97 13.36 3.23
N LYS A 42 -21.96 12.78 2.56
CA LYS A 42 -21.13 11.71 3.13
C LYS A 42 -20.37 12.15 4.39
N LEU A 43 -19.84 13.37 4.41
CA LEU A 43 -19.14 13.90 5.57
C LEU A 43 -20.11 14.06 6.76
N ALA A 44 -21.27 14.67 6.53
CA ALA A 44 -22.31 14.85 7.55
C ALA A 44 -22.80 13.50 8.11
N ALA A 45 -22.98 12.48 7.25
CA ALA A 45 -23.35 11.14 7.67
C ALA A 45 -22.25 10.46 8.51
N THR A 46 -20.98 10.72 8.19
CA THR A 46 -19.83 10.15 8.92
C THR A 46 -19.72 10.77 10.31
N GLU A 47 -19.87 12.09 10.42
CA GLU A 47 -19.82 12.79 11.72
C GLU A 47 -20.88 12.28 12.70
N ARG A 48 -22.11 12.04 12.22
CA ARG A 48 -23.19 11.49 13.06
C ARG A 48 -22.84 10.11 13.61
N ARG A 49 -22.30 9.22 12.76
CA ARG A 49 -21.88 7.87 13.18
C ARG A 49 -20.80 7.92 14.24
N VAL A 50 -19.83 8.83 14.12
CA VAL A 50 -18.75 9.01 15.11
C VAL A 50 -19.32 9.47 16.45
N GLN A 51 -20.28 10.40 16.45
CA GLN A 51 -20.93 10.86 17.66
C GLN A 51 -21.75 9.75 18.34
N GLU A 52 -22.48 8.96 17.57
CA GLU A 52 -23.23 7.79 18.08
C GLU A 52 -22.29 6.75 18.69
N LEU A 53 -21.22 6.36 17.98
CA LEU A 53 -20.20 5.45 18.49
C LEU A 53 -19.56 5.95 19.78
N LYS A 54 -19.27 7.27 19.86
CA LYS A 54 -18.72 7.88 21.06
C LYS A 54 -19.69 7.78 22.24
N LYS A 55 -20.97 8.07 22.00
CA LYS A 55 -22.03 7.99 23.03
C LYS A 55 -22.25 6.56 23.50
N ASP A 56 -22.24 5.59 22.59
CA ASP A 56 -22.38 4.17 22.95
C ASP A 56 -21.19 3.68 23.80
N LEU A 57 -19.97 4.13 23.46
CA LEU A 57 -18.77 3.82 24.23
C LEU A 57 -18.79 4.47 25.63
N GLU A 58 -19.26 5.73 25.72
CA GLU A 58 -19.43 6.43 27.00
C GLU A 58 -20.48 5.75 27.90
N ASN A 59 -21.55 5.22 27.31
CA ASN A 59 -22.58 4.45 28.01
C ASN A 59 -22.14 3.02 28.38
N GLY A 60 -20.89 2.65 28.12
CA GLY A 60 -20.37 1.30 28.40
C GLY A 60 -21.01 0.20 27.56
N ASN A 61 -21.70 0.57 26.47
CA ASN A 61 -22.29 -0.38 25.56
C ASN A 61 -21.32 -0.63 24.39
N PRO A 62 -20.60 -1.76 24.36
CA PRO A 62 -19.71 -2.03 23.24
C PRO A 62 -20.53 -2.08 21.95
N PRO A 63 -20.07 -1.43 20.86
CA PRO A 63 -20.78 -1.40 19.59
C PRO A 63 -21.12 -2.82 19.16
N ALA A 64 -22.29 -3.03 18.55
CA ALA A 64 -22.81 -4.35 18.17
C ALA A 64 -21.81 -5.17 17.33
N ILE A 65 -20.93 -4.50 16.59
CA ILE A 65 -19.83 -5.11 15.84
C ILE A 65 -18.91 -5.91 16.77
N LEU A 66 -18.56 -5.40 17.96
CA LEU A 66 -17.67 -6.08 18.90
C LEU A 66 -18.36 -7.20 19.67
N ARG A 67 -19.68 -7.11 19.87
CA ARG A 67 -20.46 -8.14 20.59
C ARG A 67 -20.51 -9.47 19.84
N ASN A 68 -20.38 -9.43 18.51
CA ASN A 68 -20.55 -10.60 17.64
C ASN A 68 -19.24 -11.09 17.03
N ILE A 69 -18.08 -10.56 17.44
CA ILE A 69 -16.78 -11.14 17.06
C ILE A 69 -16.59 -12.38 17.93
N PRO A 70 -16.62 -13.61 17.38
CA PRO A 70 -16.27 -14.79 18.14
C PRO A 70 -14.78 -14.70 18.50
N LEU A 71 -14.46 -14.41 19.76
CA LEU A 71 -13.09 -14.55 20.24
C LEU A 71 -12.78 -16.05 20.33
N PRO A 72 -11.74 -16.56 19.65
CA PRO A 72 -11.33 -17.95 19.81
C PRO A 72 -10.88 -18.16 21.26
N GLY A 73 -11.63 -18.95 22.03
CA GLY A 73 -11.33 -19.26 23.44
C GLY A 73 -10.05 -20.08 23.65
N ARG A 74 -9.32 -20.42 22.58
CA ARG A 74 -8.07 -21.17 22.60
C ARG A 74 -7.10 -20.54 21.60
N VAL A 75 -5.89 -20.24 22.09
CA VAL A 75 -4.73 -19.69 21.32
C VAL A 75 -4.26 -20.63 20.19
N ALA A 76 -4.90 -21.79 20.00
CA ALA A 76 -4.54 -22.77 18.98
C ALA A 76 -5.08 -22.44 17.58
N GLU A 77 -6.01 -21.48 17.44
CA GLU A 77 -6.62 -21.07 16.17
C GLU A 77 -6.43 -19.57 15.88
N VAL A 78 -5.35 -18.96 16.39
CA VAL A 78 -4.99 -17.63 15.89
C VAL A 78 -4.56 -17.77 14.42
N PRO A 79 -5.15 -16.99 13.50
CA PRO A 79 -4.70 -16.97 12.13
C PRO A 79 -3.21 -16.67 12.05
N SER A 80 -2.50 -17.34 11.15
CA SER A 80 -1.03 -17.29 11.03
C SER A 80 -0.46 -15.86 10.87
N PHE A 81 -1.29 -14.90 10.45
CA PHE A 81 -0.91 -13.48 10.36
C PHE A 81 -0.72 -12.79 11.72
N LEU A 82 -1.30 -13.32 12.79
CA LEU A 82 -1.07 -12.87 14.17
C LEU A 82 0.17 -13.51 14.80
N THR A 83 0.66 -14.62 14.23
CA THR A 83 1.89 -15.34 14.62
C THR A 83 3.15 -14.68 14.04
N LYS A 84 3.13 -13.37 13.76
CA LYS A 84 4.25 -12.60 13.21
C LYS A 84 5.33 -12.28 14.27
N GLY A 85 5.71 -13.32 15.00
CA GLY A 85 6.82 -13.38 15.94
C GLY A 85 7.47 -14.77 16.02
N GLN A 86 6.92 -15.77 15.32
CA GLN A 86 7.55 -17.09 15.15
C GLN A 86 8.05 -17.19 13.70
N PRO A 87 9.33 -17.53 13.44
CA PRO A 87 9.87 -17.65 12.10
C PRO A 87 9.41 -18.99 11.49
N GLU A 88 8.14 -19.08 11.12
CA GLU A 88 7.68 -20.17 10.28
C GLU A 88 7.89 -19.80 8.81
N SER A 89 8.76 -20.59 8.20
CA SER A 89 9.15 -20.63 6.80
C SER A 89 7.98 -20.39 5.85
N VAL A 90 7.80 -19.13 5.46
CA VAL A 90 7.28 -18.82 4.13
C VAL A 90 8.24 -19.52 3.17
N THR A 91 7.71 -20.34 2.27
CA THR A 91 8.44 -20.83 1.10
C THR A 91 9.06 -19.63 0.41
N ALA A 92 10.30 -19.34 0.80
CA ALA A 92 11.00 -18.15 0.41
C ALA A 92 11.39 -18.37 -1.05
N VAL A 93 10.95 -17.46 -1.91
CA VAL A 93 11.66 -17.27 -3.17
C VAL A 93 13.13 -17.12 -2.79
N PRO A 94 14.04 -17.98 -3.30
CA PRO A 94 15.45 -17.88 -2.96
C PRO A 94 15.92 -16.48 -3.34
N ASP A 95 16.39 -15.72 -2.35
CA ASP A 95 16.99 -14.43 -2.60
C ASP A 95 18.31 -14.65 -3.35
N ASP A 96 18.63 -13.72 -4.25
CA ASP A 96 19.94 -13.72 -4.88
C ASP A 96 20.98 -13.16 -3.92
N LEU A 97 21.58 -14.06 -3.12
CA LEU A 97 22.63 -13.70 -2.16
C LEU A 97 23.90 -13.14 -2.83
N THR A 98 24.03 -13.23 -4.17
CA THR A 98 25.15 -12.61 -4.90
C THR A 98 25.12 -11.08 -4.87
N LEU A 99 23.99 -10.48 -4.45
CA LEU A 99 23.90 -9.04 -4.20
C LEU A 99 24.77 -8.59 -3.02
N VAL A 100 25.08 -9.47 -2.07
CA VAL A 100 25.99 -9.14 -0.97
C VAL A 100 27.42 -9.12 -1.47
N LYS A 101 28.09 -7.98 -1.30
CA LYS A 101 29.49 -7.80 -1.70
C LYS A 101 30.38 -8.83 -1.00
N GLY A 102 31.00 -9.71 -1.78
CA GLY A 102 31.85 -10.79 -1.28
C GLY A 102 31.23 -12.19 -1.42
N ILE A 103 29.95 -12.29 -1.76
CA ILE A 103 29.27 -13.55 -2.11
C ILE A 103 29.22 -13.66 -3.65
N GLY A 104 30.04 -14.55 -4.22
CA GLY A 104 29.95 -14.90 -5.64
C GLY A 104 29.03 -16.10 -5.89
N ALA A 105 28.82 -16.47 -7.15
CA ALA A 105 27.98 -17.60 -7.54
C ALA A 105 28.35 -18.93 -6.84
N VAL A 106 29.65 -19.18 -6.61
CA VAL A 106 30.15 -20.37 -5.90
C VAL A 106 29.72 -20.37 -4.43
N PHE A 107 29.80 -19.22 -3.76
CA PHE A 107 29.42 -19.10 -2.35
C PHE A 107 27.90 -19.10 -2.19
N ASN A 108 27.16 -18.50 -3.13
CA ASN A 108 25.70 -18.60 -3.17
C ASN A 108 25.26 -20.06 -3.27
N GLY A 109 25.84 -20.85 -4.17
CA GLY A 109 25.54 -22.29 -4.29
C GLY A 109 25.84 -23.09 -3.02
N ARG A 110 26.94 -22.77 -2.31
CA ARG A 110 27.27 -23.39 -1.01
C ARG A 110 26.27 -23.01 0.09
N LEU A 111 25.87 -21.75 0.17
CA LEU A 111 24.87 -21.27 1.13
C LEU A 111 23.50 -21.91 0.87
N GLN A 112 23.09 -21.98 -0.40
CA GLN A 112 21.85 -22.66 -0.80
C GLN A 112 21.88 -24.15 -0.43
N SER A 113 23.02 -24.82 -0.63
CA SER A 113 23.22 -26.23 -0.22
C SER A 113 23.17 -26.41 1.31
N ALA A 114 23.55 -25.37 2.07
CA ALA A 114 23.44 -25.32 3.52
C ALA A 114 22.06 -24.84 4.03
N ASN A 115 21.04 -24.77 3.15
CA ASN A 115 19.69 -24.26 3.43
C ASN A 115 19.63 -22.76 3.82
N VAL A 116 20.64 -21.97 3.47
CA VAL A 116 20.65 -20.51 3.60
C VAL A 116 20.32 -19.91 2.24
N GLN A 117 19.05 -19.53 2.07
CA GLN A 117 18.49 -19.09 0.79
C GLN A 117 17.96 -17.66 0.83
N THR A 118 17.94 -17.00 1.99
CA THR A 118 17.42 -15.63 2.13
C THR A 118 18.39 -14.71 2.86
N PHE A 119 18.27 -13.40 2.64
CA PHE A 119 19.06 -12.41 3.39
C PHE A 119 18.77 -12.47 4.90
N ALA A 120 17.53 -12.80 5.28
CA ALA A 120 17.14 -12.95 6.67
C ALA A 120 17.85 -14.14 7.34
N GLN A 121 17.96 -15.28 6.64
CA GLN A 121 18.70 -16.45 7.13
C GLN A 121 20.21 -16.18 7.19
N LEU A 122 20.75 -15.44 6.21
CA LEU A 122 22.14 -15.03 6.20
C LEU A 122 22.48 -14.14 7.41
N LYS A 123 21.61 -13.16 7.73
CA LYS A 123 21.77 -12.27 8.91
C LYS A 123 21.62 -12.99 10.24
N ALA A 124 20.82 -14.06 10.28
CA ALA A 124 20.65 -14.89 11.47
C ALA A 124 21.85 -15.83 11.74
N LEU A 125 22.72 -16.04 10.74
CA LEU A 125 23.94 -16.84 10.89
C LEU A 125 25.04 -16.07 11.63
N SER A 126 25.82 -16.78 12.45
CA SER A 126 27.02 -16.22 13.07
C SER A 126 28.20 -16.24 12.10
N ALA A 127 29.19 -15.36 12.32
CA ALA A 127 30.39 -15.27 11.49
C ALA A 127 31.17 -16.58 11.43
N GLU A 128 31.21 -17.32 12.54
CA GLU A 128 31.90 -18.61 12.65
C GLU A 128 31.20 -19.67 11.79
N LYS A 129 29.86 -19.71 11.84
CA LYS A 129 29.08 -20.64 11.03
C LYS A 129 29.16 -20.33 9.54
N LEU A 130 29.19 -19.06 9.19
CA LEU A 130 29.37 -18.64 7.80
C LEU A 130 30.78 -18.95 7.29
N ALA A 131 31.81 -18.78 8.13
CA ALA A 131 33.18 -19.17 7.82
C ALA A 131 33.32 -20.69 7.61
N GLU A 132 32.65 -21.49 8.44
CA GLU A 132 32.61 -22.96 8.34
C GLU A 132 31.93 -23.43 7.05
N ILE A 133 30.76 -22.87 6.71
CA ILE A 133 30.01 -23.26 5.49
C ILE A 133 30.74 -22.86 4.21
N LEU A 134 31.36 -21.68 4.20
CA LEU A 134 32.02 -21.15 3.01
C LEU A 134 33.49 -21.57 2.90
N ASP A 135 34.07 -22.16 3.95
CA ASP A 135 35.50 -22.49 4.07
C ASP A 135 36.39 -21.24 3.86
N ILE A 136 36.07 -20.17 4.59
CA ILE A 136 36.77 -18.88 4.52
C ILE A 136 37.28 -18.44 5.90
N ARG A 137 38.23 -17.50 5.92
CA ARG A 137 38.71 -16.90 7.17
C ARG A 137 37.60 -16.09 7.87
N LEU A 138 37.59 -16.12 9.20
CA LEU A 138 36.60 -15.43 10.05
C LEU A 138 36.43 -13.95 9.69
N GLY A 139 37.52 -13.18 9.55
CA GLY A 139 37.42 -11.76 9.20
C GLY A 139 36.81 -11.48 7.82
N ARG A 140 36.81 -12.45 6.89
CA ARG A 140 36.08 -12.31 5.61
C ARG A 140 34.59 -12.58 5.80
N ALA A 141 34.23 -13.54 6.64
CA ALA A 141 32.85 -13.84 6.99
C ALA A 141 32.18 -12.66 7.71
N GLU A 142 32.90 -12.01 8.63
CA GLU A 142 32.42 -10.79 9.32
C GLU A 142 32.13 -9.65 8.35
N ASN A 143 33.03 -9.39 7.39
CA ASN A 143 32.80 -8.37 6.37
C ASN A 143 31.56 -8.68 5.51
N ILE A 144 31.34 -9.94 5.15
CA ILE A 144 30.16 -10.36 4.38
C ILE A 144 28.87 -10.16 5.20
N LEU A 145 28.89 -10.52 6.49
CA LEU A 145 27.74 -10.31 7.38
C LEU A 145 27.45 -8.84 7.62
N ALA A 146 28.48 -8.01 7.78
CA ALA A 146 28.32 -6.56 7.90
C ALA A 146 27.61 -5.96 6.67
N GLU A 147 27.98 -6.40 5.46
CA GLU A 147 27.29 -5.94 4.24
C GLU A 147 25.89 -6.53 4.10
N ALA A 148 25.67 -7.77 4.55
CA ALA A 148 24.34 -8.39 4.57
C ALA A 148 23.36 -7.68 5.51
N GLN A 149 23.83 -6.95 6.53
CA GLN A 149 22.99 -6.12 7.40
C GLN A 149 22.43 -4.87 6.69
N GLY A 150 23.01 -4.45 5.56
CA GLY A 150 22.55 -3.31 4.77
C GLY A 150 21.41 -3.62 3.78
N PHE A 151 21.09 -4.90 3.59
CA PHE A 151 19.91 -5.39 2.85
C PHE A 151 18.77 -5.70 3.82
#